data_AF-A0A3L8PQJ6-F1
#
_entry.id   AF-A0A3L8PQJ6-F1
#
_cell.length_a   1.000
_cell.length_b   1.000
_cell.length_c   1.000
_cell.angle_alpha   90.00
_cell.angle_beta   90.00
_cell.angle_gamma   90.00
#
_symmetry.space_group_name_H-M   'P 1'
#
loop_
_entity.id
_entity.type
_entity.pdbx_description
1 polymer ?
#
loop_
_entity_poly.entity_id
_entity_poly.type
_entity_poly.pdbx_seq_one_letter_code
_entity_poly.pdbx_strand_id
1 'polypeptide(L)' 'MVIEIGGFKVTSQNKPKLRQNARTILANKICSSPVLTDYMQKGNYFSIDVRSGFQYGEKQIGNYRFTNQSCV' A
#
# COMPACT_ATOMS: atom_id res chain seq x y z
N MET A 1 7.96 -4.57 -2.75
CA MET A 1 8.47 -3.25 -2.30
C MET A 1 7.87 -2.98 -0.93
N VAL A 2 8.66 -2.47 0.02
CA VAL A 2 8.20 -2.11 1.37
C VAL A 2 8.23 -0.59 1.48
N ILE A 3 7.13 0.01 1.95
CA ILE A 3 7.08 1.45 2.26
C ILE A 3 6.95 1.58 3.78
N GLU A 4 7.94 2.20 4.39
CA GLU A 4 7.94 2.49 5.83
C GLU A 4 7.36 3.87 6.09
N ILE A 5 6.43 3.95 7.04
CA ILE A 5 5.91 5.21 7.56
C ILE A 5 6.48 5.39 8.97
N GLY A 6 7.48 6.27 9.11
CA GLY A 6 8.07 6.65 10.39
C GLY A 6 7.18 7.60 11.20
N GLY A 7 7.42 7.70 12.51
CA GLY A 7 6.75 8.71 13.36
C GLY A 7 5.31 8.41 13.77
N PHE A 8 4.80 7.20 13.53
CA PHE A 8 3.42 6.85 13.88
C PHE A 8 3.32 5.52 14.65
N LYS A 9 2.70 5.55 15.83
CA LYS A 9 2.41 4.34 16.62
C LYS A 9 1.14 3.65 16.11
N VAL A 10 1.28 2.43 15.62
CA VAL A 10 0.14 1.60 15.21
C VAL A 10 -0.53 0.98 16.45
N THR A 11 -1.80 1.32 16.64
CA THR A 11 -2.68 0.82 17.71
C THR A 11 -3.84 0.04 17.09
N SER A 12 -4.53 -0.77 17.88
CA SER A 12 -5.72 -1.51 17.42
C SER A 12 -6.84 -0.59 16.93
N GLN A 13 -6.93 0.63 17.48
CA GLN A 13 -7.94 1.63 17.14
C GLN A 13 -7.65 2.31 15.79
N ASN A 14 -6.38 2.63 15.50
CA ASN A 14 -6.02 3.37 14.28
C ASN A 14 -5.67 2.45 13.09
N LYS A 15 -5.31 1.18 13.33
CA LYS A 15 -4.93 0.22 12.28
C LYS A 15 -5.99 0.07 11.18
N PRO A 16 -7.30 -0.01 11.45
CA PRO A 16 -8.32 -0.09 10.40
C PRO A 16 -8.32 1.14 9.50
N LYS A 17 -8.23 2.35 10.09
CA LYS A 17 -8.17 3.62 9.35
C LYS A 17 -6.91 3.70 8.49
N LEU A 18 -5.76 3.28 9.03
CA LEU A 18 -4.51 3.20 8.28
C LEU A 18 -4.64 2.23 7.10
N ARG A 19 -5.27 1.07 7.31
CA ARG A 19 -5.46 0.09 6.24
C ARG A 19 -6.31 0.64 5.09
N GLN A 20 -7.38 1.36 5.43
CA GLN A 20 -8.25 1.98 4.45
C GLN A 20 -7.51 3.09 3.69
N ASN A 21 -6.84 3.98 4.41
CA ASN A 21 -6.09 5.08 3.81
C ASN A 21 -4.98 4.57 2.89
N ALA A 22 -4.20 3.58 3.33
CA ALA A 22 -3.15 2.97 2.52
C ALA A 22 -3.72 2.38 1.22
N ARG A 23 -4.86 1.65 1.29
CA ARG A 23 -5.51 1.12 0.10
C ARG A 23 -5.88 2.22 -0.89
N THR A 24 -6.58 3.26 -0.42
CA THR A 24 -7.04 4.36 -1.27
C THR A 24 -5.87 5.15 -1.88
N ILE A 25 -4.86 5.49 -1.08
CA ILE A 25 -3.70 6.26 -1.55
C ILE A 25 -2.87 5.44 -2.54
N LEU A 26 -2.57 4.18 -2.23
CA LEU A 26 -1.80 3.31 -3.12
C LEU A 26 -2.55 3.07 -4.43
N ALA A 27 -3.85 2.78 -4.39
CA ALA A 27 -4.67 2.65 -5.59
C ALA A 27 -4.60 3.92 -6.45
N ASN A 28 -4.85 5.09 -5.86
CA ASN A 28 -4.79 6.36 -6.58
C ASN A 28 -3.41 6.60 -7.19
N LYS A 29 -2.31 6.32 -6.49
CA LYS A 29 -0.95 6.54 -6.99
C LYS A 29 -0.56 5.55 -8.09
N ILE A 30 -0.95 4.29 -7.96
CA ILE A 30 -0.64 3.24 -8.95
C ILE A 30 -1.46 3.47 -10.21
N CYS A 31 -2.78 3.66 -10.07
CA CYS A 31 -3.70 3.79 -11.19
C CYS A 31 -3.60 5.12 -11.93
N SER A 32 -3.06 6.18 -11.30
CA SER A 32 -2.79 7.45 -11.99
C SER A 32 -1.41 7.51 -12.68
N SER A 33 -0.59 6.47 -12.56
CA SER A 33 0.73 6.42 -13.20
C SER A 33 0.68 5.61 -14.50
N PRO A 34 0.84 6.25 -15.68
CA PRO A 34 0.81 5.56 -16.97
C PRO A 34 1.84 4.43 -17.10
N VAL A 35 3.01 4.60 -16.47
CA VAL A 35 4.08 3.59 -16.49
C VAL A 35 3.69 2.35 -15.69
N LEU A 36 3.05 2.54 -14.52
CA LEU A 36 2.64 1.43 -13.67
C LEU A 36 1.40 0.71 -14.24
N THR A 37 0.49 1.46 -14.86
CA THR A 37 -0.66 0.85 -15.54
C THR A 37 -0.24 0.07 -16.78
N ASP A 38 0.66 0.58 -17.64
CA ASP A 38 1.24 -0.18 -18.76
C ASP A 38 1.93 -1.47 -18.29
N TYR A 39 2.71 -1.38 -17.20
CA TYR A 39 3.34 -2.56 -16.61
C TYR A 39 2.31 -3.62 -16.19
N MET A 40 1.19 -3.22 -15.57
CA MET A 40 0.12 -4.15 -15.17
C MET A 40 -0.71 -4.67 -16.35
N GLN A 41 -0.89 -3.88 -17.41
CA GLN A 41 -1.59 -4.31 -18.63
C GLN A 41 -0.85 -5.44 -19.35
N LYS A 42 0.48 -5.51 -19.19
CA LYS A 42 1.32 -6.62 -19.67
C LYS A 42 1.20 -7.90 -18.83
N GLY A 43 0.23 -7.97 -17.91
CA GLY A 43 -0.04 -9.13 -17.06
C GLY A 43 0.75 -9.16 -15.74
N ASN A 44 1.55 -8.12 -15.45
CA ASN A 44 2.28 -8.04 -14.18
C ASN A 44 1.39 -7.52 -13.04
N TYR A 45 1.90 -7.61 -11.81
CA TYR A 45 1.22 -7.10 -10.62
C TYR A 45 2.21 -6.46 -9.64
N PHE A 46 1.70 -5.57 -8.80
CA PHE A 46 2.43 -5.04 -7.66
C PHE A 46 1.92 -5.64 -6.37
N SER A 47 2.82 -6.00 -5.47
CA SER A 47 2.52 -6.36 -4.09
C SER A 47 3.27 -5.42 -3.15
N ILE A 48 2.52 -4.73 -2.30
CA ILE A 48 3.05 -3.70 -1.41
C ILE A 48 2.73 -4.07 0.02
N ASP A 49 3.78 -4.31 0.81
CA ASP A 49 3.70 -4.44 2.25
C ASP A 49 3.82 -3.07 2.90
N VAL A 50 2.83 -2.71 3.71
CA VAL A 50 2.82 -1.48 4.50
C VAL A 50 3.03 -1.84 5.97
N ARG A 51 4.08 -1.27 6.56
CA ARG A 51 4.50 -1.54 7.94
C ARG A 51 4.80 -0.22 8.65
N SER A 52 4.65 -0.20 9.99
CA SER A 52 5.12 0.94 10.78
C SER A 52 6.63 0.91 10.94
N GLY A 53 7.26 2.09 10.95
CA GLY A 53 8.70 2.20 11.16
C GLY A 53 9.18 1.68 12.53
N PHE A 54 10.47 1.41 12.60
CA PHE A 54 11.15 0.74 13.73
C PHE A 54 11.00 1.43 15.10
N GLN A 55 10.76 2.75 15.12
CA GLN A 55 10.72 3.56 16.34
C GLN A 55 9.70 3.07 17.40
N TYR A 56 8.66 2.34 16.99
CA TYR A 56 7.63 1.82 17.90
C TYR A 56 7.47 0.28 17.82
N GLY A 57 8.46 -0.41 17.25
CA GLY A 57 8.37 -1.81 16.85
C GLY A 57 7.65 -1.97 15.51
N GLU A 58 8.25 -2.75 14.62
CA GLU A 58 7.68 -3.02 13.30
C GLU A 58 6.33 -3.73 13.47
N LYS A 59 5.25 -3.10 12.99
CA LYS A 59 3.91 -3.71 12.96
C LYS A 59 3.39 -3.69 11.54
N GLN A 60 2.95 -4.86 11.09
CA GLN A 60 2.28 -5.00 9.81
C GLN A 60 0.93 -4.28 9.83
N ILE A 61 0.76 -3.33 8.90
CA ILE A 61 -0.51 -2.63 8.67
C ILE A 61 -1.35 -3.45 7.69
N GLY A 62 -0.78 -3.81 6.54
CA GLY A 62 -1.43 -4.66 5.54
C GLY A 62 -0.53 -4.99 4.34
N ASN A 63 -0.94 -5.99 3.56
CA ASN A 63 -0.40 -6.28 2.24
C ASN A 63 -1.47 -5.95 1.18
N TYR A 64 -1.06 -5.33 0.08
CA TYR A 64 -1.93 -4.88 -0.99
C TYR A 64 -1.42 -5.36 -2.34
N ARG A 65 -2.25 -6.13 -3.04
CA ARG A 65 -2.00 -6.56 -4.40
C ARG A 65 -2.76 -5.67 -5.39
N PHE A 66 -2.05 -5.15 -6.37
CA PHE A 66 -2.60 -4.36 -7.47
C PHE A 66 -2.33 -5.06 -8.78
N THR A 67 -3.40 -5.31 -9.53
CA THR A 67 -3.40 -5.83 -10.91
C THR A 67 -4.06 -4.80 -11.81
N ASN A 68 -4.10 -5.04 -13.12
CA ASN A 68 -4.82 -4.17 -14.05
C ASN A 68 -6.29 -3.97 -13.62
N GLN A 69 -6.96 -5.02 -13.11
CA GLN A 69 -8.33 -4.97 -12.60
C GLN A 69 -8.51 -4.07 -11.36
N SER A 70 -7.42 -3.71 -10.69
CA SER A 70 -7.48 -2.81 -9.51
C SER A 70 -7.68 -1.35 -9.90
N CYS A 71 -7.56 -1.02 -11.19
CA CYS A 71 -7.68 0.33 -11.74
C CYS A 71 -8.91 0.52 -12.66
N VAL A 72 -9.81 -0.47 -12.68
CA VAL A 72 -11.05 -0.49 -13.49
C VAL A 72 -12.24 -0.19 -12.60
#